data_AF-A0A9W5URB0-F1
#
_entry.id   AF-A0A9W5URB0-F1
#
_cell.length_a   1.000
_cell.length_b   1.000
_cell.length_c   1.000
_cell.angle_alpha   90.00
_cell.angle_beta   90.00
_cell.angle_gamma   90.00
#
_symmetry.space_group_name_H-M   'P 1'
#
loop_
_entity.id
_entity.type
_entity.pdbx_description
1 polymer ?
#
loop_
_entity_poly.entity_id
_entity_poly.type
_entity_poly.pdbx_seq_one_letter_code
_entity_poly.pdbx_strand_id
1 'polypeptide(L)'
;MSWEETDGTRSRILRTASDLFAEQGYQRTSLRQIAERLRLTKAAILYHFPSKAHLLTALAEPLIRDLEALLDKAGALPGQQARWTLLAGWVDTMLAHRGPLGMLFHDLALVDRGSTYHRLMQIAMRANEIVAGPDAGRRDRVRAVQAIAMCSDPVVFMIDVPASVLRGDMLDGACRLLGEAPPDVAEPVDRSAPAADLTTPVTEVASSAVSATPERVGRRRPGRPRSMSPEQVRSARRMHLAGTHSADEIAAEFGVSRATVYRHLDADDDNETVLR
;
A
#
# COMPACT_ATOMS: atom_id res chain seq x y z
N MET A 1 1.29 -0.06 -38.40
CA MET A 1 1.43 -0.64 -37.04
C MET A 1 0.02 -0.80 -36.51
N SER A 2 -0.44 -2.06 -36.39
CA SER A 2 -1.84 -2.39 -36.09
C SER A 2 -2.13 -2.16 -34.62
N TRP A 3 -3.24 -1.47 -34.31
CA TRP A 3 -3.68 -1.19 -32.94
C TRP A 3 -4.01 -2.47 -32.13
N GLU A 4 -4.17 -3.62 -32.80
CA GLU A 4 -4.35 -4.94 -32.17
C GLU A 4 -3.03 -5.50 -31.59
N GLU A 5 -1.87 -5.22 -32.21
CA GLU A 5 -0.56 -5.67 -31.69
C GLU A 5 -0.14 -4.89 -30.42
N THR A 6 -0.57 -3.63 -30.32
CA THR A 6 -0.30 -2.77 -29.16
C THR A 6 -1.05 -3.20 -27.90
N ASP A 7 -2.29 -3.69 -28.02
CA ASP A 7 -3.05 -4.19 -26.87
C ASP A 7 -2.46 -5.51 -26.33
N GLY A 8 -2.04 -6.40 -27.25
CA GLY A 8 -1.33 -7.63 -26.89
C GLY A 8 -0.01 -7.36 -26.17
N THR A 9 0.79 -6.40 -26.65
CA THR A 9 2.06 -6.04 -26.02
C THR A 9 1.86 -5.40 -24.65
N ARG A 10 0.92 -4.46 -24.54
CA ARG A 10 0.58 -3.80 -23.28
C ARG A 10 0.15 -4.81 -22.21
N SER A 11 -0.71 -5.75 -22.57
CA SER A 11 -1.19 -6.81 -21.68
C SER A 11 -0.06 -7.76 -21.24
N ARG A 12 0.86 -8.11 -22.15
CA ARG A 12 2.05 -8.91 -21.81
C ARG A 12 2.97 -8.20 -20.83
N ILE A 13 3.14 -6.88 -20.97
CA ILE A 13 3.90 -6.05 -20.03
C ILE A 13 3.25 -6.08 -18.64
N LEU A 14 1.94 -5.85 -18.55
CA LEU A 14 1.22 -5.87 -17.26
C LEU A 14 1.33 -7.22 -16.57
N ARG A 15 1.10 -8.33 -17.28
CA ARG A 15 1.25 -9.68 -16.71
C ARG A 15 2.66 -9.93 -16.20
N THR A 16 3.67 -9.63 -17.01
CA THR A 16 5.08 -9.85 -16.59
C THR A 16 5.48 -8.97 -15.42
N ALA A 17 5.00 -7.72 -15.40
CA ALA A 17 5.22 -6.82 -14.27
C ALA A 17 4.56 -7.37 -13.01
N SER A 18 3.31 -7.84 -13.10
CA SER A 18 2.58 -8.49 -12.00
C SER A 18 3.33 -9.71 -11.46
N ASP A 19 3.81 -10.60 -12.33
CA ASP A 19 4.53 -11.79 -11.88
C ASP A 19 5.81 -11.41 -11.12
N LEU A 20 6.61 -10.50 -11.69
CA LEU A 20 7.86 -10.05 -11.06
C LEU A 20 7.61 -9.30 -9.75
N PHE A 21 6.61 -8.43 -9.70
CA PHE A 21 6.22 -7.72 -8.48
C PHE A 21 5.75 -8.69 -7.39
N ALA A 22 5.05 -9.79 -7.74
CA ALA A 22 4.66 -10.82 -6.77
C ALA A 22 5.84 -11.66 -6.27
N GLU A 23 6.79 -11.98 -7.16
CA GLU A 23 7.97 -12.80 -6.83
C GLU A 23 9.00 -12.06 -5.96
N GLN A 24 9.28 -10.79 -6.27
CA GLN A 24 10.37 -10.04 -5.62
C GLN A 24 9.93 -8.70 -5.00
N GLY A 25 8.65 -8.33 -5.06
CA GLY A 25 8.15 -7.04 -4.57
C GLY A 25 8.34 -5.91 -5.58
N TYR A 26 7.50 -4.87 -5.48
CA TYR A 26 7.52 -3.74 -6.40
C TYR A 26 8.84 -2.99 -6.34
N GLN A 27 9.37 -2.69 -5.15
CA GLN A 27 10.58 -1.87 -5.01
C GLN A 27 11.82 -2.49 -5.67
N ARG A 28 12.04 -3.79 -5.46
CA ARG A 28 13.18 -4.53 -6.03
C ARG A 28 13.04 -4.83 -7.53
N THR A 29 11.88 -4.57 -8.12
CA THR A 29 11.64 -4.77 -9.55
C THR A 29 11.92 -3.49 -10.34
N SER A 30 12.71 -3.61 -11.40
CA SER A 30 13.04 -2.52 -12.34
C SER A 30 12.37 -2.72 -13.70
N LEU A 31 12.14 -1.61 -14.42
CA LEU A 31 11.66 -1.65 -15.82
C LEU A 31 12.63 -2.41 -16.75
N ARG A 32 13.91 -2.50 -16.38
CA ARG A 32 14.91 -3.27 -17.13
C ARG A 32 14.64 -4.77 -17.03
N GLN A 33 14.42 -5.28 -15.82
CA GLN A 33 14.11 -6.71 -15.61
C GLN A 33 12.82 -7.12 -16.35
N ILE A 34 11.79 -6.26 -16.34
CA ILE A 34 10.56 -6.50 -17.09
C ILE A 34 10.84 -6.59 -18.60
N ALA A 35 11.63 -5.65 -19.13
CA ALA A 35 12.02 -5.62 -20.53
C ALA A 35 12.82 -6.88 -20.94
N GLU A 36 13.78 -7.28 -20.11
CA GLU A 36 14.61 -8.48 -20.31
C GLU A 36 13.77 -9.76 -20.38
N ARG A 37 12.83 -9.94 -19.44
CA ARG A 37 11.94 -11.12 -19.42
C ARG A 37 11.03 -11.20 -20.64
N LEU A 38 10.66 -10.05 -21.22
CA LEU A 38 9.85 -9.96 -22.44
C LEU A 38 10.65 -9.93 -23.74
N ARG A 39 11.99 -9.88 -23.66
CA ARG A 39 12.90 -9.63 -24.80
C ARG A 39 12.55 -8.33 -25.54
N LEU A 40 12.18 -7.29 -24.79
CA LEU A 40 11.90 -5.94 -25.27
C LEU A 40 13.00 -4.99 -24.81
N THR A 41 13.05 -3.80 -25.41
CA THR A 41 13.89 -2.71 -24.90
C THR A 41 13.17 -1.97 -23.77
N LYS A 42 13.92 -1.34 -22.84
CA LYS A 42 13.32 -0.44 -21.84
C LYS A 42 12.52 0.69 -22.50
N ALA A 43 12.97 1.19 -23.65
CA ALA A 43 12.26 2.21 -24.41
C ALA A 43 10.89 1.72 -24.91
N ALA A 44 10.79 0.46 -25.35
CA ALA A 44 9.51 -0.13 -25.74
C ALA A 44 8.54 -0.25 -24.54
N ILE A 45 9.03 -0.57 -23.33
CA ILE A 45 8.20 -0.54 -22.12
C ILE A 45 7.73 0.90 -21.82
N LEU A 46 8.65 1.86 -21.86
CA LEU A 46 8.36 3.27 -21.57
C LEU A 46 7.38 3.92 -22.55
N TYR A 47 7.32 3.43 -23.79
CA TYR A 47 6.31 3.82 -24.78
C TYR A 47 4.89 3.50 -24.31
N HIS A 48 4.69 2.35 -23.65
CA HIS A 48 3.37 1.95 -23.12
C HIS A 48 3.11 2.49 -21.70
N PHE A 49 4.16 2.55 -20.88
CA PHE A 49 4.07 2.93 -19.47
C PHE A 49 5.20 3.89 -19.11
N PRO A 50 4.92 5.20 -19.00
CA PRO A 50 5.96 6.22 -18.79
C PRO A 50 6.80 6.05 -17.53
N SER A 51 6.31 5.29 -16.54
CA SER A 51 7.07 4.96 -15.33
C SER A 51 6.62 3.63 -14.70
N LYS A 52 7.39 3.13 -13.73
CA LYS A 52 7.02 1.96 -12.90
C LYS A 52 5.71 2.20 -12.13
N ALA A 53 5.47 3.44 -11.69
CA ALA A 53 4.22 3.81 -11.03
C ALA A 53 3.00 3.71 -11.98
N HIS A 54 3.16 4.07 -13.26
CA HIS A 54 2.07 3.90 -14.25
C HIS A 54 1.72 2.42 -14.49
N LEU A 55 2.69 1.50 -14.37
CA LEU A 55 2.39 0.06 -14.37
C LEU A 55 1.52 -0.32 -13.17
N LEU A 56 1.89 0.16 -11.97
CA LEU A 56 1.15 -0.12 -10.75
C LEU A 56 -0.28 0.42 -10.82
N THR A 57 -0.46 1.67 -11.25
CA THR A 57 -1.78 2.25 -11.48
C THR A 57 -2.59 1.44 -12.49
N ALA A 58 -1.99 1.02 -13.61
CA ALA A 58 -2.67 0.23 -14.61
C ALA A 58 -3.04 -1.19 -14.13
N LEU A 59 -2.26 -1.78 -13.22
CA LEU A 59 -2.57 -3.05 -12.57
C LEU A 59 -3.71 -2.92 -11.55
N ALA A 60 -3.81 -1.79 -10.85
CA ALA A 60 -4.89 -1.53 -9.90
C ALA A 60 -6.22 -1.12 -10.58
N GLU A 61 -6.17 -0.59 -11.80
CA GLU A 61 -7.34 -0.06 -12.51
C GLU A 61 -8.53 -1.05 -12.61
N PRO A 62 -8.34 -2.34 -12.93
CA PRO A 62 -9.45 -3.30 -12.99
C PRO A 62 -10.19 -3.43 -11.66
N LEU A 63 -9.45 -3.56 -10.55
CA LEU A 63 -10.01 -3.61 -9.21
C LEU A 63 -10.80 -2.34 -8.88
N ILE A 64 -10.21 -1.18 -9.15
CA ILE A 64 -10.83 0.12 -8.85
C ILE A 64 -12.14 0.27 -9.62
N ARG A 65 -12.14 -0.03 -10.91
CA ARG A 65 -13.34 0.02 -11.76
C ARG A 65 -14.44 -0.92 -11.26
N ASP A 66 -14.07 -2.15 -10.87
CA ASP A 66 -15.04 -3.14 -10.42
C ASP A 66 -15.67 -2.73 -9.05
N LEU A 67 -14.87 -2.12 -8.16
CA LEU A 67 -15.36 -1.52 -6.92
C LEU A 67 -16.25 -0.30 -7.15
N GLU A 68 -15.89 0.58 -8.09
CA GLU A 68 -16.73 1.74 -8.47
C GLU A 68 -18.09 1.27 -9.00
N ALA A 69 -18.10 0.27 -9.90
CA ALA A 69 -19.33 -0.31 -10.42
C ALA A 69 -20.19 -0.98 -9.32
N LEU A 70 -19.54 -1.65 -8.35
CA LEU A 70 -20.22 -2.23 -7.20
C LEU A 70 -20.86 -1.16 -6.32
N LEU A 71 -20.16 -0.06 -6.05
CA LEU A 71 -20.70 1.05 -5.25
C LEU A 71 -21.92 1.67 -5.91
N ASP A 72 -21.87 1.88 -7.23
CA ASP A 72 -23.01 2.44 -7.96
C ASP A 72 -24.21 1.49 -7.94
N LYS A 73 -23.98 0.18 -8.10
CA LYS A 73 -25.02 -0.85 -7.97
C LYS A 73 -25.64 -0.87 -6.56
N ALA A 74 -24.81 -0.87 -5.52
CA ALA A 74 -25.29 -0.93 -4.14
C ALA A 74 -26.00 0.36 -3.72
N GLY A 75 -25.50 1.52 -4.13
CA GLY A 75 -26.08 2.83 -3.82
C GLY A 75 -27.47 3.05 -4.43
N ALA A 76 -27.85 2.28 -5.45
CA ALA A 76 -29.19 2.30 -6.03
C ALA A 76 -30.23 1.47 -5.24
N LEU A 77 -29.80 0.74 -4.21
CA LEU A 77 -30.65 -0.14 -3.42
C LEU A 77 -31.00 0.49 -2.06
N PRO A 78 -32.14 0.13 -1.44
CA PRO A 78 -32.51 0.66 -0.14
C PRO A 78 -31.87 -0.12 1.02
N GLY A 79 -31.43 0.62 2.05
CA GLY A 79 -31.15 0.12 3.40
C GLY A 79 -30.29 -1.15 3.46
N GLN A 80 -30.85 -2.20 4.07
CA GLN A 80 -30.15 -3.47 4.30
C GLN A 80 -29.78 -4.20 3.00
N GLN A 81 -30.54 -4.00 1.92
CA GLN A 81 -30.23 -4.61 0.62
C GLN A 81 -28.97 -4.01 0.02
N ALA A 82 -28.77 -2.69 0.13
CA ALA A 82 -27.55 -2.01 -0.30
C ALA A 82 -26.34 -2.51 0.48
N ARG A 83 -26.46 -2.56 1.82
CA ARG A 83 -25.41 -3.06 2.74
C ARG A 83 -24.91 -4.45 2.33
N TRP A 84 -25.82 -5.42 2.19
CA TRP A 84 -25.42 -6.80 1.89
C TRP A 84 -24.98 -7.01 0.45
N THR A 85 -25.57 -6.29 -0.50
CA THR A 85 -25.08 -6.29 -1.90
C THR A 85 -23.65 -5.77 -1.95
N LEU A 86 -23.35 -4.70 -1.21
CA LEU A 86 -22.01 -4.14 -1.14
C LEU A 86 -21.04 -5.09 -0.44
N LEU A 87 -21.34 -5.60 0.75
CA LEU A 87 -20.43 -6.47 1.49
C LEU A 87 -20.11 -7.77 0.73
N ALA A 88 -21.13 -8.46 0.22
CA ALA A 88 -20.93 -9.67 -0.58
C ALA A 88 -20.11 -9.37 -1.85
N GLY A 89 -20.52 -8.34 -2.60
CA GLY A 89 -19.81 -7.94 -3.81
C GLY A 89 -18.38 -7.46 -3.54
N TRP A 90 -18.12 -6.85 -2.38
CA TRP A 90 -16.80 -6.34 -2.01
C TRP A 90 -15.86 -7.52 -1.75
N VAL A 91 -16.30 -8.49 -0.95
CA VAL A 91 -15.55 -9.74 -0.71
C VAL A 91 -15.29 -10.47 -2.03
N ASP A 92 -16.31 -10.61 -2.88
CA ASP A 92 -16.19 -11.25 -4.20
C ASP A 92 -15.17 -10.53 -5.09
N THR A 93 -15.18 -9.20 -5.09
CA THR A 93 -14.24 -8.38 -5.87
C THR A 93 -12.82 -8.54 -5.32
N MET A 94 -12.63 -8.53 -4.01
CA MET A 94 -11.30 -8.76 -3.40
C MET A 94 -10.77 -10.15 -3.76
N LEU A 95 -11.60 -11.20 -3.66
CA LEU A 95 -11.20 -12.57 -4.01
C LEU A 95 -10.88 -12.72 -5.50
N ALA A 96 -11.63 -12.07 -6.39
CA ALA A 96 -11.38 -12.08 -7.83
C ALA A 96 -10.03 -11.42 -8.18
N HIS A 97 -9.63 -10.40 -7.43
CA HIS A 97 -8.39 -9.64 -7.62
C HIS A 97 -7.28 -10.02 -6.62
N ARG A 98 -7.38 -11.19 -5.96
CA ARG A 98 -6.48 -11.62 -4.86
C ARG A 98 -4.99 -11.61 -5.20
N GLY A 99 -4.63 -11.98 -6.44
CA GLY A 99 -3.24 -11.99 -6.90
C GLY A 99 -2.64 -10.58 -6.96
N PRO A 100 -3.24 -9.66 -7.76
CA PRO A 100 -2.87 -8.25 -7.75
C PRO A 100 -2.91 -7.59 -6.36
N LEU A 101 -3.88 -7.94 -5.51
CA LEU A 101 -4.00 -7.39 -4.15
C LEU A 101 -2.85 -7.79 -3.22
N GLY A 102 -2.41 -9.04 -3.25
CA GLY A 102 -1.25 -9.48 -2.46
C GLY A 102 0.01 -8.68 -2.74
N MET A 103 0.25 -8.32 -4.02
CA MET A 103 1.32 -7.38 -4.37
C MET A 103 1.05 -5.97 -3.86
N LEU A 104 -0.15 -5.47 -4.09
CA LEU A 104 -0.54 -4.10 -3.77
C LEU A 104 -0.47 -3.84 -2.26
N PHE A 105 -0.76 -4.82 -1.41
CA PHE A 105 -0.80 -4.67 0.04
C PHE A 105 0.55 -4.27 0.66
N HIS A 106 1.68 -4.73 0.08
CA HIS A 106 3.02 -4.36 0.54
C HIS A 106 3.47 -2.96 0.08
N ASP A 107 2.83 -2.41 -0.95
CA ASP A 107 3.30 -1.21 -1.66
C ASP A 107 2.23 -0.11 -1.80
N LEU A 108 0.98 -0.32 -1.35
CA LEU A 108 -0.10 0.66 -1.47
C LEU A 108 0.17 1.92 -0.64
N ALA A 109 0.89 1.77 0.46
CA ALA A 109 1.42 2.88 1.26
C ALA A 109 2.45 3.74 0.48
N LEU A 110 2.97 3.22 -0.64
CA LEU A 110 3.96 3.84 -1.53
C LEU A 110 3.35 4.28 -2.87
N VAL A 111 2.05 4.04 -3.09
CA VAL A 111 1.33 4.71 -4.18
C VAL A 111 1.43 6.20 -3.87
N ASP A 112 2.09 6.93 -4.77
CA ASP A 112 2.15 8.38 -4.71
C ASP A 112 0.75 8.92 -4.37
N ARG A 113 0.65 10.00 -3.58
CA ARG A 113 -0.64 10.62 -3.18
C ARG A 113 -1.35 11.31 -4.37
N GLY A 114 -1.25 10.71 -5.56
CA GLY A 114 -1.93 11.07 -6.78
C GLY A 114 -3.32 10.42 -6.89
N SER A 115 -3.82 10.35 -8.12
CA SER A 115 -5.22 10.06 -8.42
C SER A 115 -5.68 8.66 -8.00
N THR A 116 -4.83 7.64 -8.09
CA THR A 116 -5.17 6.26 -7.69
C THR A 116 -5.47 6.17 -6.20
N TYR A 117 -4.60 6.74 -5.35
CA TYR A 117 -4.83 6.79 -3.92
C TYR A 117 -6.13 7.54 -3.59
N HIS A 118 -6.35 8.68 -4.23
CA HIS A 118 -7.58 9.45 -4.03
C HIS A 118 -8.85 8.65 -4.38
N ARG A 119 -8.85 7.94 -5.51
CA ARG A 119 -9.98 7.06 -5.90
C ARG A 119 -10.22 5.96 -4.88
N LEU A 120 -9.16 5.29 -4.42
CA LEU A 120 -9.28 4.24 -3.39
C LEU A 120 -9.83 4.77 -2.07
N MET A 121 -9.42 5.97 -1.65
CA MET A 121 -9.99 6.62 -0.46
C MET A 121 -11.48 6.96 -0.65
N GLN A 122 -11.87 7.49 -1.81
CA GLN A 122 -13.28 7.78 -2.11
C GLN A 122 -14.13 6.50 -2.12
N ILE A 123 -13.60 5.42 -2.70
CA ILE A 123 -14.26 4.11 -2.72
C ILE A 123 -14.48 3.61 -1.30
N ALA A 124 -13.43 3.64 -0.45
CA ALA A 124 -13.53 3.21 0.93
C ALA A 124 -14.53 4.06 1.73
N MET A 125 -14.49 5.39 1.57
CA MET A 125 -15.43 6.30 2.23
C MET A 125 -16.89 6.02 1.84
N ARG A 126 -17.17 5.95 0.52
CA ARG A 126 -18.51 5.61 0.01
C ARG A 126 -18.98 4.24 0.49
N ALA A 127 -18.09 3.25 0.52
CA ALA A 127 -18.43 1.91 1.00
C ALA A 127 -18.85 1.95 2.48
N ASN A 128 -18.08 2.64 3.32
CA ASN A 128 -18.38 2.79 4.73
C ASN A 128 -19.73 3.49 4.96
N GLU A 129 -20.05 4.50 4.16
CA GLU A 129 -21.34 5.20 4.23
C GLU A 129 -22.52 4.29 3.87
N ILE A 130 -22.40 3.53 2.78
CA ILE A 130 -23.46 2.59 2.35
C ILE A 130 -23.66 1.48 3.39
N VAL A 131 -22.56 0.90 3.90
CA VAL A 131 -22.65 -0.16 4.94
C VAL A 131 -23.23 0.42 6.23
N ALA A 132 -22.84 1.62 6.65
CA ALA A 132 -23.38 2.24 7.86
C ALA A 132 -24.88 2.52 7.71
N GLY A 133 -25.31 3.08 6.58
CA GLY A 133 -26.68 3.53 6.33
C GLY A 133 -26.92 4.99 6.78
N PRO A 134 -28.03 5.61 6.35
CA PRO A 134 -28.27 7.05 6.49
C PRO A 134 -28.40 7.53 7.94
N ASP A 135 -29.00 6.73 8.81
CA ASP A 135 -29.28 7.08 10.21
C ASP A 135 -28.27 6.48 11.20
N ALA A 136 -27.12 6.03 10.70
CA ALA A 136 -26.11 5.33 11.47
C ALA A 136 -25.53 6.18 12.61
N GLY A 137 -25.64 5.68 13.83
CA GLY A 137 -24.95 6.24 14.98
C GLY A 137 -23.44 5.98 14.91
N ARG A 138 -22.68 6.58 15.84
CA ARG A 138 -21.21 6.41 15.90
C ARG A 138 -20.79 4.94 15.94
N ARG A 139 -21.51 4.11 16.71
CA ARG A 139 -21.22 2.67 16.84
C ARG A 139 -21.39 1.93 15.50
N ASP A 140 -22.45 2.22 14.76
CA ASP A 140 -22.74 1.57 13.49
C ASP A 140 -21.71 1.97 12.42
N ARG A 141 -21.31 3.25 12.40
CA ARG A 141 -20.23 3.74 11.51
C ARG A 141 -18.89 3.07 11.80
N VAL A 142 -18.52 2.90 13.07
CA VAL A 142 -17.28 2.19 13.44
C VAL A 142 -17.32 0.74 12.96
N ARG A 143 -18.44 0.04 13.17
CA ARG A 143 -18.62 -1.34 12.69
C ARG A 143 -18.61 -1.43 11.17
N ALA A 144 -19.20 -0.48 10.46
CA ALA A 144 -19.16 -0.43 8.99
C ALA A 144 -17.71 -0.31 8.48
N VAL A 145 -16.93 0.60 9.06
CA VAL A 145 -15.49 0.74 8.74
C VAL A 145 -14.73 -0.57 9.01
N GLN A 146 -14.99 -1.19 10.16
CA GLN A 146 -14.36 -2.47 10.51
C GLN A 146 -14.74 -3.61 9.57
N ALA A 147 -16.01 -3.67 9.14
CA ALA A 147 -16.50 -4.68 8.20
C ALA A 147 -15.87 -4.53 6.81
N ILE A 148 -15.68 -3.30 6.32
CA ILE A 148 -14.96 -3.07 5.06
C ILE A 148 -13.47 -3.36 5.21
N ALA A 149 -12.84 -2.88 6.29
CA ALA A 149 -11.41 -3.06 6.53
C ALA A 149 -11.01 -4.55 6.62
N MET A 150 -11.82 -5.38 7.30
CA MET A 150 -11.55 -6.82 7.43
C MET A 150 -11.63 -7.60 6.11
N CYS A 151 -12.18 -7.01 5.03
CA CYS A 151 -12.35 -7.72 3.77
C CYS A 151 -11.05 -7.88 2.96
N SER A 152 -9.95 -7.22 3.34
CA SER A 152 -8.70 -7.22 2.55
C SER A 152 -7.67 -8.20 3.10
N ASP A 153 -7.41 -8.15 4.41
CA ASP A 153 -6.32 -8.90 5.04
C ASP A 153 -6.43 -10.42 4.86
N PRO A 154 -7.59 -11.07 5.07
CA PRO A 154 -7.70 -12.52 4.87
C PRO A 154 -7.40 -12.94 3.44
N VAL A 155 -7.77 -12.12 2.45
CA VAL A 155 -7.50 -12.39 1.02
C VAL A 155 -6.00 -12.41 0.72
N VAL A 156 -5.22 -11.59 1.43
CA VAL A 156 -3.77 -11.47 1.26
C VAL A 156 -3.03 -12.53 2.07
N PHE A 157 -3.39 -12.72 3.33
CA PHE A 157 -2.64 -13.56 4.27
C PHE A 157 -3.06 -15.03 4.27
N MET A 158 -4.23 -15.37 3.72
CA MET A 158 -4.77 -16.74 3.69
C MET A 158 -4.92 -17.24 2.24
N ILE A 159 -3.90 -17.00 1.42
CA ILE A 159 -3.91 -17.32 -0.02
C ILE A 159 -4.04 -18.82 -0.32
N ASP A 160 -3.65 -19.66 0.64
CA ASP A 160 -3.76 -21.12 0.64
C ASP A 160 -5.19 -21.63 0.89
N VAL A 161 -6.06 -20.78 1.45
CA VAL A 161 -7.45 -21.13 1.72
C VAL A 161 -8.29 -21.00 0.45
N PRO A 162 -9.17 -21.99 0.15
CA PRO A 162 -10.08 -21.90 -0.99
C PRO A 162 -10.98 -20.65 -0.91
N ALA A 163 -11.11 -19.93 -2.02
CA ALA A 163 -11.85 -18.66 -2.08
C ALA A 163 -13.30 -18.79 -1.59
N SER A 164 -13.97 -19.91 -1.85
CA SER A 164 -15.35 -20.16 -1.39
C SER A 164 -15.45 -20.28 0.14
N VAL A 165 -14.48 -20.92 0.79
CA VAL A 165 -14.41 -21.05 2.24
C VAL A 165 -14.13 -19.69 2.86
N LEU A 166 -13.10 -19.02 2.36
CA LEU A 166 -12.69 -17.71 2.84
C LEU A 166 -13.82 -16.68 2.71
N ARG A 167 -14.55 -16.70 1.59
CA ARG A 167 -15.76 -15.88 1.38
C ARG A 167 -16.80 -16.11 2.47
N GLY A 168 -17.10 -17.36 2.79
CA GLY A 168 -18.08 -17.73 3.82
C GLY A 168 -17.67 -17.19 5.18
N ASP A 169 -16.43 -17.43 5.60
CA ASP A 169 -15.89 -17.00 6.89
C ASP A 169 -15.88 -15.47 7.03
N MET A 170 -15.48 -14.75 5.97
CA MET A 170 -15.47 -13.28 5.96
C MET A 170 -16.88 -12.69 6.10
N LEU A 171 -17.86 -13.27 5.40
CA LEU A 171 -19.23 -12.81 5.49
C LEU A 171 -19.86 -13.13 6.84
N ASP A 172 -19.62 -14.33 7.42
CA ASP A 172 -20.05 -14.64 8.79
C ASP A 172 -19.47 -13.63 9.81
N GLY A 173 -18.17 -13.33 9.69
CA GLY A 173 -17.50 -12.33 10.52
C GLY A 173 -18.15 -10.94 10.41
N ALA A 174 -18.45 -10.49 9.19
CA ALA A 174 -19.13 -9.22 8.95
C ALA A 174 -20.54 -9.20 9.56
N CYS A 175 -21.29 -10.29 9.47
CA CYS A 175 -22.63 -10.43 10.06
C CYS A 175 -22.58 -10.28 11.59
N ARG A 176 -21.70 -11.03 12.25
CA ARG A 176 -21.52 -10.96 13.70
C ARG A 176 -21.10 -9.57 14.17
N LEU A 177 -20.19 -8.93 13.43
CA LEU A 177 -19.73 -7.58 13.75
C LEU A 177 -20.86 -6.55 13.67
N LEU A 178 -21.69 -6.65 12.63
CA LEU A 178 -22.82 -5.74 12.42
C LEU A 178 -24.01 -6.05 13.35
N GLY A 179 -23.98 -7.20 14.05
CA GLY A 179 -25.03 -7.63 14.96
C GLY A 179 -26.23 -8.22 14.24
N GLU A 180 -26.02 -8.75 13.03
CA GLU A 180 -27.04 -9.37 12.18
C GLU A 180 -26.72 -10.87 12.03
N ALA A 181 -27.75 -11.72 11.97
CA ALA A 181 -27.54 -13.12 11.59
C ALA A 181 -27.15 -13.19 10.10
N PRO A 182 -26.20 -14.06 9.71
CA PRO A 182 -25.83 -14.19 8.32
C PRO A 182 -27.03 -14.60 7.46
N PRO A 183 -27.21 -14.00 6.26
CA PRO A 183 -28.24 -14.46 5.34
C PRO A 183 -27.89 -15.87 4.87
N ASP A 184 -28.60 -16.83 5.45
CA ASP A 184 -28.66 -18.27 5.12
C ASP A 184 -27.31 -18.96 4.90
N VAL A 185 -26.63 -19.25 6.02
CA VAL A 185 -25.56 -20.25 6.05
C VAL A 185 -25.96 -21.29 7.09
N ALA A 186 -26.24 -22.51 6.65
CA ALA A 186 -26.54 -23.64 7.52
C ALA A 186 -25.41 -23.79 8.56
N GLU A 187 -25.74 -23.65 9.85
CA GLU A 187 -24.80 -23.92 10.94
C GLU A 187 -24.24 -25.34 10.80
N PRO A 188 -22.95 -25.56 11.16
CA PRO A 188 -22.80 -26.31 12.41
C PRO A 188 -21.51 -26.09 13.24
N VAL A 189 -21.69 -26.50 14.50
CA VAL A 189 -20.77 -27.03 15.53
C VAL A 189 -20.14 -26.06 16.52
N ASP A 190 -20.64 -26.18 17.75
CA ASP A 190 -20.09 -25.76 19.05
C ASP A 190 -18.60 -26.09 19.20
N ARG A 191 -17.78 -25.05 19.40
CA ARG A 191 -16.36 -25.17 19.79
C ARG A 191 -16.18 -24.79 21.25
N SER A 192 -16.66 -25.65 22.14
CA SER A 192 -16.28 -25.65 23.55
C SER A 192 -14.91 -26.32 23.72
N ALA A 193 -13.83 -25.55 23.52
CA ALA A 193 -12.48 -25.89 24.00
C ALA A 193 -11.70 -24.61 24.37
N PRO A 194 -11.03 -24.53 25.54
CA PRO A 194 -10.42 -23.30 26.01
C PRO A 194 -9.04 -23.04 25.37
N ALA A 195 -8.75 -21.76 25.13
CA ALA A 195 -7.49 -21.24 24.62
C ALA A 195 -6.34 -21.48 25.61
N ALA A 196 -5.19 -21.95 25.10
CA ALA A 196 -3.96 -22.04 25.86
C ALA A 196 -3.24 -20.69 25.89
N ASP A 197 -2.89 -20.29 27.10
CA ASP A 197 -2.25 -19.06 27.55
C ASP A 197 -0.75 -19.04 27.19
N LEU A 198 -0.25 -17.92 26.66
CA LEU A 198 1.18 -17.63 26.54
C LEU A 198 1.42 -16.17 26.94
N THR A 199 1.62 -15.97 28.23
CA THR A 199 2.19 -14.75 28.81
C THR A 199 3.65 -15.00 29.18
N THR A 200 4.57 -14.17 28.66
CA THR A 200 5.76 -13.74 29.41
C THR A 200 6.42 -12.50 28.76
N PRO A 201 6.83 -11.48 29.54
CA PRO A 201 7.43 -10.24 29.03
C PRO A 201 8.96 -10.23 29.18
N VAL A 202 9.67 -9.40 28.40
CA VAL A 202 11.07 -9.06 28.67
C VAL A 202 11.28 -7.54 28.55
N THR A 203 11.92 -7.02 29.59
CA THR A 203 12.20 -5.63 29.98
C THR A 203 13.38 -4.97 29.24
N GLU A 204 13.33 -3.64 29.17
CA GLU A 204 14.38 -2.69 28.75
C GLU A 204 15.65 -2.72 29.61
N VAL A 205 16.79 -2.30 29.03
CA VAL A 205 17.83 -1.51 29.74
C VAL A 205 18.41 -0.42 28.83
N ALA A 206 18.53 0.78 29.42
CA ALA A 206 18.98 2.09 28.94
C ALA A 206 20.49 2.17 28.54
N SER A 207 20.86 2.96 27.53
CA SER A 207 21.40 4.34 27.57
C SER A 207 22.84 4.54 28.08
N SER A 208 23.67 5.19 27.27
CA SER A 208 24.43 6.38 27.73
C SER A 208 25.09 7.13 26.56
N ALA A 209 24.84 8.44 26.50
CA ALA A 209 25.48 9.45 25.66
C ALA A 209 26.70 10.07 26.35
N VAL A 210 27.65 10.68 25.61
CA VAL A 210 28.34 11.93 26.02
C VAL A 210 28.79 12.74 24.79
N SER A 211 28.51 14.03 24.86
CA SER A 211 28.80 15.15 23.94
C SER A 211 30.19 15.77 24.13
N ALA A 212 30.70 16.54 23.14
CA ALA A 212 31.06 17.98 23.29
C ALA A 212 31.91 18.54 22.12
N THR A 213 31.47 19.70 21.63
CA THR A 213 32.11 20.74 20.78
C THR A 213 33.08 21.63 21.63
N PRO A 214 33.81 22.71 21.18
CA PRO A 214 33.51 23.69 20.10
C PRO A 214 34.69 24.45 19.36
N GLU A 215 34.33 25.38 18.44
CA GLU A 215 34.99 26.68 18.07
C GLU A 215 36.32 26.73 17.24
N ARG A 216 36.63 27.70 16.33
CA ARG A 216 35.91 28.75 15.55
C ARG A 216 36.89 29.42 14.52
N VAL A 217 36.35 29.91 13.40
CA VAL A 217 36.78 31.06 12.52
C VAL A 217 37.81 30.86 11.38
N GLY A 218 37.37 31.21 10.15
CA GLY A 218 38.21 31.61 9.02
C GLY A 218 37.43 31.78 7.69
N ARG A 219 36.99 33.00 7.37
CA ARG A 219 36.23 33.35 6.13
C ARG A 219 37.07 33.19 4.85
N ARG A 220 36.53 32.47 3.85
CA ARG A 220 36.68 32.69 2.39
C ARG A 220 35.42 32.13 1.69
N ARG A 221 34.79 32.86 0.77
CA ARG A 221 33.70 32.34 -0.09
C ARG A 221 34.27 31.86 -1.43
N PRO A 222 34.23 30.55 -1.73
CA PRO A 222 34.27 30.08 -3.11
C PRO A 222 33.23 28.97 -3.38
N GLY A 223 32.33 29.20 -4.36
CA GLY A 223 31.52 28.17 -5.03
C GLY A 223 30.47 27.42 -4.19
N ARG A 224 29.22 27.37 -4.66
CA ARG A 224 28.18 26.50 -4.07
C ARG A 224 28.71 25.06 -3.97
N PRO A 225 28.73 24.42 -2.79
CA PRO A 225 29.34 23.10 -2.60
C PRO A 225 28.69 22.05 -3.50
N ARG A 226 29.50 21.19 -4.13
CA ARG A 226 29.02 20.10 -5.00
C ARG A 226 28.47 18.90 -4.22
N SER A 227 28.70 18.82 -2.91
CA SER A 227 28.27 17.71 -2.06
C SER A 227 28.14 18.16 -0.60
N MET A 228 27.33 17.43 0.17
CA MET A 228 27.21 17.61 1.63
C MET A 228 28.38 16.91 2.33
N SER A 229 28.90 17.52 3.41
CA SER A 229 29.85 16.84 4.29
C SER A 229 29.15 15.73 5.09
N PRO A 230 29.87 14.73 5.61
CA PRO A 230 29.27 13.67 6.44
C PRO A 230 28.49 14.20 7.64
N GLU A 231 28.89 15.34 8.21
CA GLU A 231 28.18 15.97 9.31
C GLU A 231 26.89 16.69 8.85
N GLN A 232 26.91 17.34 7.68
CA GLN A 232 25.73 17.92 7.06
C GLN A 232 24.71 16.84 6.66
N VAL A 233 25.17 15.68 6.20
CA VAL A 233 24.31 14.53 5.92
C VAL A 233 23.62 14.05 7.20
N ARG A 234 24.37 13.86 8.29
CA ARG A 234 23.79 13.46 9.59
C ARG A 234 22.79 14.49 10.12
N SER A 235 23.08 15.78 9.96
CA SER A 235 22.19 16.86 10.41
C SER A 235 20.93 16.99 9.55
N ALA A 236 21.06 16.90 8.22
CA ALA A 236 19.94 16.84 7.30
C ALA A 236 19.02 15.64 7.55
N ARG A 237 19.60 14.46 7.82
CA ARG A 237 18.84 13.26 8.22
C ARG A 237 18.07 13.50 9.52
N ARG A 238 18.71 14.10 10.52
CA ARG A 238 18.05 14.41 11.80
C ARG A 238 16.88 15.39 11.62
N MET A 239 17.06 16.45 10.83
CA MET A 239 16.00 17.42 10.54
C MET A 239 14.85 16.83 9.72
N HIS A 240 15.18 15.97 8.75
CA HIS A 240 14.19 15.28 7.92
C HIS A 240 13.37 14.27 8.74
N LEU A 241 14.03 13.44 9.56
CA LEU A 241 13.39 12.44 10.42
C LEU A 241 12.57 13.07 11.55
N ALA A 242 13.00 14.22 12.07
CA ALA A 242 12.22 14.97 13.06
C ALA A 242 10.97 15.65 12.46
N GLY A 243 10.82 15.67 11.13
CA GLY A 243 9.70 16.32 10.43
C GLY A 243 9.63 17.84 10.60
N THR A 244 10.70 18.45 11.12
CA THR A 244 10.74 19.89 11.45
C THR A 244 11.06 20.76 10.24
N HIS A 245 11.68 20.20 9.20
CA HIS A 245 12.09 20.92 8.00
C HIS A 245 11.83 20.09 6.73
N SER A 246 11.31 20.75 5.70
CA SER A 246 11.18 20.22 4.35
C SER A 246 12.55 20.06 3.68
N ALA A 247 12.64 19.22 2.64
CA ALA A 247 13.87 19.03 1.88
C ALA A 247 14.39 20.32 1.22
N ASP A 248 13.51 21.28 0.93
CA ASP A 248 13.87 22.58 0.37
C ASP A 248 14.46 23.52 1.43
N GLU A 249 13.93 23.48 2.65
CA GLU A 249 14.48 24.21 3.80
C GLU A 249 15.86 23.65 4.19
N ILE A 250 16.00 22.32 4.21
CA ILE A 250 17.28 21.63 4.43
C ILE A 250 18.29 21.99 3.33
N ALA A 251 17.87 22.03 2.06
CA ALA A 251 18.75 22.40 0.95
C ALA A 251 19.18 23.87 1.02
N ALA A 252 18.27 24.76 1.41
CA ALA A 252 18.56 26.17 1.62
C ALA A 252 19.53 26.36 2.79
N GLU A 253 19.31 25.64 3.90
CA GLU A 253 20.15 25.68 5.11
C GLU A 253 21.58 25.21 4.84
N PHE A 254 21.74 24.12 4.09
CA PHE A 254 23.07 23.61 3.73
C PHE A 254 23.67 24.24 2.46
N GLY A 255 22.95 25.16 1.81
CA GLY A 255 23.40 25.83 0.59
C GLY A 255 23.58 24.88 -0.61
N VAL A 256 23.00 23.68 -0.57
CA VAL A 256 23.11 22.66 -1.63
C VAL A 256 21.83 22.63 -2.49
N SER A 257 21.78 21.77 -3.51
CA SER A 257 20.53 21.54 -4.25
C SER A 257 19.63 20.55 -3.52
N ARG A 258 18.32 20.66 -3.73
CA ARG A 258 17.33 19.66 -3.30
C ARG A 258 17.73 18.23 -3.71
N ALA A 259 18.22 18.07 -4.95
CA ALA A 259 18.70 16.78 -5.47
C ALA A 259 19.93 16.23 -4.73
N THR A 260 20.75 17.10 -4.12
CA THR A 260 21.91 16.66 -3.31
C THR A 260 21.44 16.14 -1.95
N VAL A 261 20.42 16.75 -1.36
CA VAL A 261 19.82 16.31 -0.09
C VAL A 261 19.27 14.89 -0.24
N TYR A 262 18.40 14.64 -1.23
CA TYR A 262 17.82 13.31 -1.46
C TYR A 262 18.86 12.22 -1.69
N ARG A 263 19.92 12.50 -2.45
CA ARG A 263 21.00 11.55 -2.70
C ARG A 263 21.68 11.04 -1.42
N HIS A 264 21.66 11.83 -0.34
CA HIS A 264 22.27 11.45 0.93
C HIS A 264 21.24 10.99 1.99
N LEU A 265 19.95 11.29 1.79
CA LEU A 265 18.87 10.71 2.58
C LEU A 265 18.61 9.24 2.18
N ASP A 266 18.75 8.93 0.89
CA ASP A 266 18.47 7.59 0.33
C ASP A 266 19.68 6.62 0.40
N ALA A 267 20.87 7.09 0.78
CA ALA A 267 22.13 6.35 0.60
C ALA A 267 22.47 5.27 1.66
N ASP A 268 21.70 5.10 2.74
CA ASP A 268 22.00 4.11 3.80
C ASP A 268 21.04 2.92 3.87
N ASP A 269 20.02 2.82 3.00
CA ASP A 269 19.22 1.58 2.92
C ASP A 269 19.93 0.45 2.12
N ASP A 270 21.09 0.74 1.49
CA ASP A 270 21.76 -0.18 0.57
C ASP A 270 23.17 -0.64 0.98
N ASN A 271 23.69 -0.31 2.18
CA ASN A 271 25.07 -0.74 2.53
C ASN A 271 25.37 -0.93 4.03
N GLU A 272 24.73 -1.90 4.69
CA GLU A 272 25.33 -2.53 5.89
C GLU A 272 24.74 -3.93 6.19
N THR A 273 24.90 -4.91 5.29
CA THR A 273 24.93 -6.34 5.68
C THR A 273 25.77 -7.18 4.72
N VAL A 274 27.05 -6.86 4.57
CA VAL A 274 28.07 -7.82 4.12
C VAL A 274 29.36 -7.58 4.91
N LEU A 275 29.62 -8.49 5.87
CA LEU A 275 30.87 -8.84 6.55
C LEU A 275 30.97 -8.56 8.07
N ARG A 276 30.84 -9.69 8.78
CA ARG A 276 31.32 -10.07 10.13
C ARG A 276 30.47 -9.68 11.33
#